data_AF-A0A519Z5G4-F1
#
_entry.id   AF-A0A519Z5G4-F1
#
_cell.length_a   1.000
_cell.length_b   1.000
_cell.length_c   1.000
_cell.angle_alpha   90.00
_cell.angle_beta   90.00
_cell.angle_gamma   90.00
#
_symmetry.space_group_name_H-M   'P 1'
#
loop_
_entity.id
_entity.type
_entity.pdbx_description
1 polymer ?
#
loop_
_entity_poly.entity_id
_entity_poly.type
_entity_poly.pdbx_seq_one_letter_code
_entity_poly.pdbx_strand_id
1 'polypeptide(L)' 'MPARSEDIVAAGFQRADVDLATRLIKVNEYKRRQAPVGVRITHRAFGRDWRYPMTSKFRA' A
#
# COMPACT_ATOMS: atom_id res chain seq x y z
N MET A 1 -3.46 9.83 -4.29
CA MET A 1 -2.19 9.31 -3.72
C MET A 1 -2.49 8.78 -2.33
N PRO A 2 -1.89 7.67 -1.85
CA PRO A 2 -1.95 7.36 -0.42
C PRO A 2 -1.36 8.54 0.38
N ALA A 3 -1.81 8.71 1.62
CA ALA A 3 -1.24 9.70 2.54
C ALA A 3 0.28 9.56 2.57
N ARG A 4 1.00 10.68 2.70
CA ARG A 4 2.46 10.62 2.79
C ARG A 4 2.82 9.97 4.12
N SER A 5 3.92 9.24 4.17
CA SER A 5 4.39 8.59 5.40
C SER A 5 4.46 9.60 6.57
N GLU A 6 4.81 10.86 6.27
CA GLU A 6 4.86 11.98 7.22
C GLU A 6 3.49 12.32 7.84
N ASP A 7 2.40 12.29 7.05
CA ASP A 7 1.05 12.57 7.54
C ASP A 7 0.59 11.48 8.53
N ILE A 8 1.01 10.24 8.29
CA ILE A 8 0.68 9.09 9.14
C ILE A 8 1.48 9.15 10.45
N VAL A 9 2.76 9.55 10.39
CA VAL A 9 3.56 9.78 11.60
C VAL A 9 2.99 10.93 12.43
N ALA A 10 2.55 12.01 11.78
CA ALA A 10 1.89 13.14 12.44
C ALA A 10 0.57 12.76 13.13
N ALA A 11 -0.11 11.71 12.65
CA ALA A 11 -1.30 11.15 13.30
C ALA A 11 -0.99 10.34 14.59
N GLY A 12 0.27 10.27 15.03
CA GLY A 12 0.70 9.65 16.29
C GLY A 12 1.26 8.24 16.16
N PHE A 13 1.45 7.74 14.93
CA PHE A 13 2.06 6.43 14.70
C PHE A 13 3.59 6.48 14.72
N GLN A 14 4.23 5.43 15.25
CA GLN A 14 5.69 5.34 15.25
C GLN A 14 6.22 5.23 13.82
N ARG A 15 7.25 6.01 13.50
CA ARG A 15 7.85 6.04 12.15
C ARG A 15 8.33 4.66 11.69
N ALA A 16 8.91 3.87 12.59
CA ALA A 16 9.36 2.51 12.29
C ALA A 16 8.22 1.62 11.78
N ASP A 17 7.03 1.72 12.37
CA ASP A 17 5.86 0.93 11.99
C ASP A 17 5.29 1.39 10.65
N VAL A 18 5.23 2.71 10.42
CA VAL A 18 4.75 3.30 9.16
C VAL A 18 5.66 2.89 8.00
N ASP A 19 6.98 2.95 8.21
CA ASP A 19 7.97 2.57 7.20
C ASP A 19 7.89 1.05 6.90
N LEU A 20 7.76 0.23 7.94
CA LEU A 20 7.59 -1.22 7.79
C LEU A 20 6.32 -1.56 7.02
N ALA A 21 5.18 -1.00 7.40
CA ALA A 21 3.89 -1.22 6.73
C ALA A 21 3.94 -0.79 5.26
N THR A 22 4.48 0.40 4.98
CA THR A 22 4.62 0.93 3.62
C THR A 22 5.51 0.05 2.76
N ARG A 23 6.63 -0.44 3.32
CA ARG A 23 7.54 -1.37 2.64
C ARG A 23 6.85 -2.70 2.32
N LEU A 24 6.14 -3.28 3.28
CA LEU A 24 5.42 -4.55 3.10
C LEU A 24 4.31 -4.43 2.06
N ILE A 25 3.61 -3.29 2.01
CA ILE A 25 2.63 -3.01 0.96
C ILE A 25 3.32 -2.95 -0.40
N LYS A 26 4.46 -2.29 -0.56
CA LYS A 26 5.15 -2.25 -1.87
C LYS A 26 5.62 -3.65 -2.32
N VAL A 27 6.26 -4.40 -1.41
CA VAL A 27 6.87 -5.71 -1.75
C VAL A 27 5.81 -6.77 -2.07
N ASN A 28 4.64 -6.74 -1.44
CA ASN A 28 3.60 -7.76 -1.66
C ASN A 28 2.66 -7.43 -2.85
N GLU A 29 2.95 -6.42 -3.66
CA GLU A 29 2.12 -6.07 -4.82
C GLU A 29 2.00 -7.23 -5.82
N TYR A 30 3.08 -7.99 -6.02
CA TYR A 30 3.06 -9.16 -6.91
C TYR A 30 2.07 -10.24 -6.43
N LYS A 31 1.99 -10.49 -5.11
CA LYS A 31 1.05 -11.48 -4.55
C LYS A 31 -0.40 -11.02 -4.74
N ARG A 32 -0.67 -9.73 -4.56
CA ARG A 32 -2.02 -9.16 -4.71
C ARG A 32 -2.54 -9.22 -6.15
N ARG A 33 -1.66 -9.12 -7.14
CA ARG A 33 -2.06 -9.30 -8.55
C ARG A 33 -2.37 -10.75 -8.93
N GLN A 34 -1.84 -11.72 -8.19
CA GLN A 34 -2.15 -13.14 -8.39
C GLN A 34 -3.37 -13.59 -7.58
N ALA A 35 -3.88 -12.76 -6.66
CA ALA A 35 -5.04 -13.09 -5.86
C ALA A 35 -6.31 -13.15 -6.74
N PRO A 36 -7.26 -14.04 -6.43
CA PRO A 36 -8.54 -14.10 -7.13
C PRO A 36 -9.32 -12.80 -6.93
N VAL A 37 -10.21 -12.48 -7.88
CA VAL A 37 -11.09 -11.32 -7.77
C VAL A 37 -12.04 -11.48 -6.59
N GLY A 38 -12.06 -10.50 -5.68
CA GLY A 38 -12.96 -10.44 -4.53
C GLY A 38 -14.02 -9.34 -4.69
N VAL A 39 -15.07 -9.41 -3.87
CA VAL A 39 -16.12 -8.38 -3.83
C VAL A 39 -15.58 -7.09 -3.22
N ARG A 40 -15.80 -5.95 -3.89
CA ARG A 40 -15.38 -4.63 -3.43
C ARG A 40 -16.39 -4.07 -2.42
N ILE A 41 -15.97 -3.90 -1.17
CA ILE A 41 -16.78 -3.27 -0.10
C ILE A 41 -16.30 -1.84 0.18
N THR A 42 -15.00 -1.57 0.06
CA THR A 42 -14.41 -0.26 0.37
C THR A 42 -14.31 0.66 -0.85
N HIS A 43 -14.20 1.97 -0.59
CA HIS A 43 -13.95 2.99 -1.61
C HIS A 43 -12.64 2.79 -2.38
N ARG A 44 -11.67 2.10 -1.78
CA ARG A 44 -10.39 1.77 -2.41
C ARG A 44 -9.98 0.35 -2.03
N ALA A 45 -10.26 -0.61 -2.91
CA ALA A 45 -9.91 -2.01 -2.73
C ALA A 45 -8.68 -2.41 -3.54
N PHE A 46 -8.02 -3.49 -3.11
CA PHE A 46 -6.92 -4.13 -3.86
C PHE A 46 -7.50 -4.89 -5.06
N GLY A 47 -7.55 -4.21 -6.20
CA GLY A 47 -8.17 -4.71 -7.42
C GLY A 47 -8.10 -3.62 -8.50
N ARG A 48 -9.23 -3.32 -9.15
CA ARG A 48 -9.29 -2.32 -10.23
C ARG A 48 -8.77 -0.94 -9.81
N ASP A 49 -9.01 -0.55 -8.56
CA ASP A 49 -8.72 0.80 -8.02
C ASP A 49 -7.29 0.94 -7.46
N TRP A 50 -6.58 -0.18 -7.27
CA TRP A 50 -5.21 -0.20 -6.76
C TRP A 50 -4.25 -0.67 -7.86
N ARG A 51 -3.71 0.29 -8.62
CA ARG A 51 -2.80 0.03 -9.75
C ARG A 51 -1.39 0.51 -9.43
N TYR A 52 -0.66 -0.27 -8.65
CA TYR A 52 0.77 -0.03 -8.43
C TYR A 52 1.63 -0.89 -9.38
N PRO A 53 2.78 -0.39 -9.85
CA PRO A 53 3.72 -1.18 -10.61
C PRO A 53 4.36 -2.27 -9.73
N MET A 54 4.51 -3.49 -10.25
CA MET A 54 5.19 -4.59 -9.54
C MET A 54 6.70 -4.31 -9.40
N THR A 55 7.34 -3.90 -10.50
CA THR A 55 8.73 -3.46 -10.50
C THR A 55 8.75 -1.96 -10.28
N SER A 56 9.07 -1.54 -9.06
CA SER A 56 9.22 -0.13 -8.70
C SER A 56 10.49 0.07 -7.90
N LYS A 57 11.35 1.01 -8.33
CA LYS A 57 12.50 1.49 -7.55
C LYS A 57 12.15 2.66 -6.62
N PHE A 58 10.86 2.98 -6.47
CA PHE A 58 10.40 4.12 -5.69
C PHE A 58 10.61 3.91 -4.18
N ARG A 59 11.69 4.49 -3.65
CA ARG A 59 11.93 4.67 -2.21
C ARG A 59 11.17 5.92 -1.76
N ALA A 60 10.20 5.72 -0.88
CA ALA A 60 9.47 6.77 -0.17
C ALA A 60 9.79 6.60 1.30
#